data_AF-A0A6J7GXW6-F1
#
_entry.id   AF-A0A6J7GXW6-F1
#
_cell.length_a   1.000
_cell.length_b   1.000
_cell.length_c   1.000
_cell.angle_alpha   90.00
_cell.angle_beta   90.00
_cell.angle_gamma   90.00
#
_symmetry.space_group_name_H-M   'P 1'
#
loop_
_entity.id
_entity.type
_entity.pdbx_description
1 polymer ?
#
loop_
_entity_poly.entity_id
_entity_poly.type
_entity_poly.pdbx_seq_one_letter_code
_entity_poly.pdbx_strand_id
1 'polypeptide(L)'
;MTDSEIKDRQEFAFEASIRMRDRFLQQEVWERMGVKPRDVVPITINDPTRKFFQQLLFAKIVPNCKKLGLLDRNDKWLRHRFEEMDVIQFEDHEDTGEEFTKFELGAQLATVGE
;
A
#
# COMPACT_ATOMS: atom_id res chain seq x y z
N MET A 1 16.14 -13.68 -12.20
CA MET A 1 15.80 -13.82 -10.78
C MET A 1 15.25 -15.20 -10.55
N THR A 2 15.82 -15.91 -9.59
CA THR A 2 15.34 -17.21 -9.12
C THR A 2 14.06 -17.05 -8.29
N ASP A 3 13.33 -18.14 -8.06
CA ASP A 3 12.12 -18.11 -7.22
C ASP A 3 12.43 -17.72 -5.77
N SER A 4 13.61 -18.08 -5.26
CA SER A 4 14.10 -17.65 -3.94
C SER A 4 14.28 -16.14 -3.87
N GLU A 5 14.93 -15.53 -4.87
CA GLU A 5 15.09 -14.06 -4.90
C GLU A 5 13.74 -13.34 -5.06
N ILE A 6 12.78 -13.92 -5.81
CA ILE A 6 11.41 -13.37 -5.89
C ILE A 6 10.75 -13.45 -4.52
N LYS A 7 10.91 -14.58 -3.81
CA LYS A 7 10.31 -14.80 -2.50
C LYS A 7 10.81 -13.78 -1.48
N ASP A 8 12.12 -13.55 -1.42
CA ASP A 8 12.73 -12.55 -0.54
C ASP A 8 12.17 -11.14 -0.81
N ARG A 9 11.98 -10.79 -2.09
CA ARG A 9 11.37 -9.50 -2.47
C ARG A 9 9.89 -9.41 -2.12
N GLN A 10 9.14 -10.50 -2.27
CA GLN A 10 7.73 -10.54 -1.85
C GLN A 10 7.61 -10.34 -0.34
N GLU A 11 8.43 -11.02 0.45
CA GLU A 11 8.45 -10.89 1.91
C GLU A 11 8.84 -9.47 2.32
N PHE A 12 9.90 -8.92 1.73
CA PHE A 12 10.31 -7.54 1.95
C PHE A 12 9.18 -6.54 1.65
N ALA A 13 8.52 -6.66 0.49
CA ALA A 13 7.41 -5.79 0.10
C ALA A 13 6.24 -5.87 1.09
N PHE A 14 5.89 -7.09 1.52
CA PHE A 14 4.83 -7.31 2.49
C PHE A 14 5.17 -6.69 3.85
N GLU A 15 6.36 -6.96 4.39
CA GLU A 15 6.74 -6.42 5.70
C GLU A 15 6.85 -4.88 5.69
N ALA A 16 7.39 -4.30 4.61
CA ALA A 16 7.45 -2.85 4.45
C ALA A 16 6.04 -2.24 4.48
N SER A 17 5.08 -2.91 3.84
CA SER A 17 3.68 -2.47 3.81
C SER A 17 3.02 -2.49 5.19
N ILE A 18 3.29 -3.53 6.00
CA ILE A 18 2.81 -3.61 7.39
C ILE A 18 3.41 -2.49 8.24
N ARG A 19 4.72 -2.26 8.14
CA ARG A 19 5.40 -1.20 8.90
C ARG A 19 4.86 0.19 8.56
N MET A 20 4.60 0.45 7.27
CA MET A 20 4.01 1.71 6.82
C MET A 20 2.60 1.91 7.37
N ARG A 21 1.75 0.87 7.34
CA ARG A 21 0.40 0.90 7.93
C ARG A 21 0.47 1.19 9.44
N ASP A 22 1.34 0.50 10.17
CA ASP A 22 1.43 0.64 11.62
C ASP A 22 1.99 2.02 12.03
N ARG A 23 2.85 2.63 11.19
CA ARG A 23 3.35 4.00 11.39
C ARG A 23 2.21 5.02 11.42
N PHE A 24 1.11 4.75 10.71
CA PHE A 24 -0.05 5.62 10.71
C PHE A 24 -0.78 5.69 12.04
N LEU A 25 -0.50 4.81 13.01
CA LEU A 25 -1.04 4.93 14.38
C LEU A 25 -0.51 6.17 15.13
N GLN A 26 0.61 6.75 14.68
CA GLN A 26 1.17 8.01 15.17
C GLN A 26 1.38 8.05 16.69
N GLN A 27 1.80 6.92 17.29
CA GLN A 27 1.96 6.79 18.75
C GLN A 27 2.87 7.90 19.34
N GLU A 28 3.99 8.19 18.68
CA GLU A 28 4.93 9.27 19.04
C GLU A 28 4.33 10.68 19.03
N VAL A 29 3.30 10.92 18.22
CA VAL A 29 2.59 12.21 18.16
C VAL A 29 1.66 12.33 19.36
N TRP A 30 0.91 11.27 19.67
CA TRP A 30 0.05 11.23 20.86
C TRP A 30 0.83 11.46 22.14
N GLU A 31 1.99 10.80 22.28
CA GLU A 31 2.88 10.99 23.44
C GLU A 31 3.32 12.45 23.59
N ARG A 32 3.74 13.10 22.49
CA ARG A 32 4.15 14.52 22.50
C ARG A 32 2.99 15.47 22.82
N MET A 33 1.76 15.08 22.50
CA MET A 33 0.55 15.81 22.83
C MET A 33 0.05 15.53 24.26
N GLY A 34 0.78 14.75 25.07
CA GLY A 34 0.42 14.42 26.44
C GLY A 34 -0.63 13.31 26.58
N VAL A 35 -0.91 12.58 25.50
CA VAL A 35 -1.91 11.51 25.46
C VAL A 35 -1.22 10.15 25.41
N LYS A 36 -1.63 9.21 26.26
CA LYS A 36 -1.05 7.86 26.28
C LYS A 36 -1.54 7.08 25.04
N PRO A 37 -0.65 6.55 24.17
CA PRO A 37 -1.05 5.79 22.99
C PRO A 37 -1.97 4.61 23.30
N ARG A 38 -1.77 3.96 24.44
CA ARG A 38 -2.58 2.83 24.89
C ARG A 38 -4.08 3.15 25.00
N ASP A 39 -4.42 4.41 25.25
CA ASP A 39 -5.80 4.85 25.43
C ASP A 39 -6.46 5.22 24.09
N VAL A 40 -5.66 5.62 23.08
CA VAL A 40 -6.14 6.09 21.76
C VAL A 40 -6.07 5.03 20.68
N VAL A 41 -5.01 4.21 20.68
CA VAL A 41 -4.77 3.17 19.66
C VAL A 41 -5.97 2.22 19.53
N PRO A 42 -6.55 1.67 20.61
CA PRO A 42 -7.72 0.78 20.50
C PRO A 42 -8.94 1.49 19.90
N ILE A 43 -9.19 2.75 20.28
CA ILE A 43 -10.31 3.54 19.74
C ILE A 43 -10.15 3.66 18.22
N THR A 44 -8.92 3.91 17.79
CA THR A 44 -8.72 4.24 16.39
C THR A 44 -8.48 3.06 15.47
N ILE A 45 -8.03 1.91 15.98
CA ILE A 45 -8.03 0.66 15.22
C ILE A 45 -9.47 0.25 14.88
N ASN A 46 -10.41 0.56 15.77
CA ASN A 46 -11.82 0.21 15.60
C ASN A 46 -12.62 1.25 14.79
N ASP A 47 -12.02 2.36 14.37
CA ASP A 47 -12.70 3.37 13.54
C ASP A 47 -12.75 2.88 12.07
N PRO A 48 -13.96 2.66 11.50
CA PRO A 48 -14.11 2.22 10.11
C PRO A 48 -13.49 3.21 9.10
N THR A 49 -13.53 4.52 9.41
CA THR A 49 -12.93 5.56 8.58
C THR A 49 -11.42 5.39 8.49
N ARG A 50 -10.79 5.02 9.61
CA ARG A 50 -9.35 4.73 9.68
C ARG A 50 -8.99 3.45 8.91
N LYS A 51 -9.88 2.45 8.88
CA LYS A 51 -9.67 1.22 8.07
C LYS A 51 -9.62 1.56 6.57
N PHE A 52 -10.61 2.28 6.07
CA PHE A 52 -10.64 2.71 4.66
C PHE A 52 -9.44 3.59 4.30
N PHE A 53 -9.11 4.55 5.16
CA PHE A 53 -7.96 5.42 4.94
C PHE A 53 -6.62 4.67 4.90
N GLN A 54 -6.45 3.65 5.74
CA GLN A 54 -5.26 2.79 5.69
C GLN A 54 -5.18 1.97 4.40
N GLN A 55 -6.31 1.52 3.87
CA GLN A 55 -6.36 0.81 2.58
C GLN A 55 -5.85 1.72 1.44
N LEU A 56 -6.16 3.02 1.46
CA LEU A 56 -5.67 3.95 0.43
C LEU A 56 -4.14 4.03 0.32
N LEU A 57 -3.41 3.71 1.39
CA LEU A 57 -1.94 3.63 1.34
C LEU A 57 -1.42 2.57 0.34
N PHE A 58 -2.27 1.60 0.01
CA PHE A 58 -1.96 0.49 -0.87
C PHE A 58 -2.35 0.75 -2.33
N ALA A 59 -3.01 1.88 -2.62
CA ALA A 59 -3.50 2.23 -3.96
C ALA A 59 -2.39 2.23 -5.03
N LYS A 60 -1.13 2.47 -4.63
CA LYS A 60 0.04 2.39 -5.53
C LYS A 60 0.95 1.19 -5.24
N ILE A 61 0.86 0.57 -4.06
CA ILE A 61 1.73 -0.55 -3.70
C ILE A 61 1.32 -1.81 -4.46
N VAL A 62 0.03 -2.13 -4.47
CA VAL A 62 -0.51 -3.33 -5.13
C VAL A 62 -0.27 -3.31 -6.64
N PRO A 63 -0.61 -2.24 -7.40
CA PRO A 63 -0.37 -2.24 -8.84
C PRO A 63 1.12 -2.25 -9.20
N ASN A 64 1.99 -1.59 -8.42
CA ASN A 64 3.44 -1.69 -8.62
C ASN A 64 3.97 -3.11 -8.36
N CYS A 65 3.48 -3.79 -7.32
CA CYS A 65 3.83 -5.19 -7.06
C CYS A 65 3.35 -6.13 -8.18
N LYS A 66 2.18 -5.85 -8.79
CA LYS A 66 1.69 -6.55 -9.97
C LYS A 66 2.59 -6.31 -11.19
N LYS A 67 2.90 -5.05 -11.50
CA LYS A 67 3.79 -4.63 -12.58
C LYS A 67 5.18 -5.27 -12.49
N LEU A 68 5.74 -5.36 -11.28
CA LEU A 68 7.02 -6.00 -11.01
C LEU A 68 6.97 -7.54 -11.08
N GLY A 69 5.80 -8.13 -11.33
CA GLY A 69 5.59 -9.57 -11.39
C GLY A 69 5.67 -10.27 -10.03
N LEU A 70 5.51 -9.53 -8.93
CA LEU A 70 5.58 -10.09 -7.57
C LEU A 70 4.26 -10.69 -7.09
N LEU A 71 3.12 -10.22 -7.62
CA LEU A 71 1.81 -10.55 -7.08
C LEU A 71 1.43 -12.04 -7.26
N ASP A 72 1.65 -12.59 -8.45
CA ASP A 72 1.17 -13.92 -8.84
C ASP A 72 2.24 -15.04 -8.83
N ARG A 73 3.51 -14.70 -8.54
CA ARG A 73 4.62 -15.66 -8.44
C ARG A 73 4.63 -16.38 -7.09
N ASN A 74 5.35 -17.50 -6.99
CA ASN A 74 5.49 -18.31 -5.78
C ASN A 74 4.14 -18.67 -5.17
N ASP A 75 3.31 -19.37 -5.95
CA ASP A 75 1.97 -19.81 -5.55
C ASP A 75 1.10 -18.66 -5.03
N LYS A 76 1.22 -17.48 -5.65
CA LYS A 76 0.44 -16.28 -5.33
C LYS A 76 0.56 -15.86 -3.86
N TRP A 77 1.68 -16.18 -3.20
CA TRP A 77 1.86 -15.90 -1.78
C TRP A 77 1.60 -14.43 -1.44
N LEU A 78 2.16 -13.48 -2.21
CA LEU A 78 1.98 -12.06 -1.94
C LEU A 78 0.53 -11.61 -2.15
N ARG A 79 -0.15 -12.14 -3.19
CA ARG A 79 -1.57 -11.89 -3.42
C ARG A 79 -2.41 -12.31 -2.23
N HIS A 80 -2.23 -13.52 -1.71
CA HIS A 80 -2.98 -13.99 -0.55
C HIS A 80 -2.77 -13.10 0.68
N ARG A 81 -1.55 -12.62 0.91
CA ARG A 81 -1.27 -11.64 1.98
C ARG A 81 -2.01 -10.31 1.78
N PHE A 82 -2.10 -9.82 0.55
CA PHE A 82 -2.86 -8.59 0.23
C PHE A 82 -4.38 -8.80 0.25
N GLU A 83 -4.87 -10.01 -0.04
CA GLU A 83 -6.28 -10.41 0.14
C GLU A 83 -6.65 -10.40 1.64
N GLU A 84 -5.83 -11.00 2.50
CA GLU A 84 -6.02 -10.99 3.96
C GLU A 84 -6.02 -9.57 4.54
N MET A 85 -5.29 -8.65 3.91
CA MET A 85 -5.24 -7.24 4.29
C MET A 85 -6.38 -6.41 3.73
N ASP A 86 -7.26 -6.98 2.88
CA ASP A 86 -8.37 -6.27 2.25
C ASP A 86 -7.89 -5.08 1.41
N VAL A 87 -6.78 -5.27 0.66
CA VAL A 87 -6.17 -4.25 -0.21
C VAL A 87 -6.02 -4.69 -1.67
N ILE A 88 -6.33 -5.95 -1.99
CA ILE A 88 -6.14 -6.51 -3.33
C ILE A 88 -6.97 -5.78 -4.41
N GLN A 89 -8.07 -5.13 -4.04
CA GLN A 89 -8.94 -4.36 -4.93
C GLN A 89 -8.21 -3.26 -5.71
N PHE A 90 -7.03 -2.82 -5.24
CA PHE A 90 -6.21 -1.82 -5.93
C PHE A 90 -5.37 -2.40 -7.08
N GLU A 91 -5.42 -3.71 -7.35
CA GLU A 91 -4.51 -4.33 -8.32
C GLU A 91 -4.63 -3.82 -9.75
N ASP A 92 -5.77 -3.25 -10.12
CA ASP A 92 -6.05 -2.69 -11.45
C ASP A 92 -6.07 -1.15 -11.44
N HIS A 93 -5.66 -0.52 -10.33
CA HIS A 93 -5.46 0.93 -10.30
C HIS A 93 -4.22 1.32 -11.11
N GLU A 94 -4.22 2.56 -11.60
CA GLU A 94 -3.07 3.12 -12.32
C GLU A 94 -1.78 2.99 -11.50
N ASP A 95 -0.74 2.44 -12.10
CA ASP A 95 0.57 2.31 -11.47
C ASP A 95 1.40 3.61 -11.56
N THR A 96 2.51 3.69 -10.83
CA THR A 96 3.31 4.94 -10.77
C THR A 96 4.02 5.24 -12.10
N GLY A 97 4.37 4.21 -12.88
CA GLY A 97 5.01 4.37 -14.19
C GLY A 97 4.07 4.97 -15.23
N GLU A 98 2.80 4.56 -15.23
CA GLU A 98 1.78 5.15 -16.11
C GLU A 98 1.55 6.64 -15.79
N GLU A 99 1.55 7.01 -14.50
CA GLU A 99 1.48 8.42 -14.11
C GLU A 99 2.64 9.25 -14.66
N PHE A 100 3.88 8.74 -14.62
CA PHE A 100 5.02 9.48 -15.15
C PHE A 100 4.89 9.81 -16.63
N THR A 101 4.36 8.87 -17.44
CA THR A 101 4.16 9.10 -18.88
C THR A 101 3.17 10.23 -19.17
N LYS A 102 2.20 10.47 -18.29
CA LYS A 102 1.24 11.58 -18.41
C LYS A 102 1.86 12.96 -18.20
N PHE A 103 3.01 13.03 -17.53
CA PHE A 103 3.70 14.28 -17.20
C PHE A 103 5.05 14.44 -17.91
N GLU A 104 5.35 13.59 -18.91
CA GLU A 104 6.55 13.74 -19.71
C GLU A 104 6.56 15.08 -20.48
N LEU A 105 7.72 15.73 -20.52
CA LEU A 105 7.90 17.00 -21.21
C LEU A 105 7.58 16.84 -22.70
N GLY A 106 6.51 17.48 -23.15
CA GLY A 106 6.02 17.39 -24.53
C GLY A 106 4.76 16.54 -24.71
N ALA A 107 4.28 15.86 -23.68
CA ALA A 107 2.99 15.17 -23.70
C ALA A 107 1.82 16.17 -23.68
N GLN A 108 0.77 15.90 -24.46
CA GLN A 108 -0.49 16.63 -24.35
C GLN A 108 -1.23 16.20 -23.08
N LEU A 109 -1.46 17.14 -22.17
CA LEU A 109 -2.31 16.92 -21.01
C LEU A 109 -3.72 16.54 -21.49
N ALA A 110 -4.29 15.49 -20.92
CA ALA A 110 -5.68 15.14 -21.15
C ALA A 110 -6.56 16.35 -20.75
N THR A 111 -7.43 16.79 -21.65
CA THR A 111 -8.40 17.85 -21.36
C THR A 111 -9.42 17.32 -20.37
N VAL A 112 -9.52 17.96 -19.21
CA VAL A 112 -10.51 17.60 -18.19
C VAL A 112 -11.90 17.97 -18.70
N GLY A 113 -12.69 16.96 -19.08
CA GLY A 113 -14.13 17.08 -19.31
C GLY A 113 -14.62 16.55 -20.66
N GLU A 114 -15.00 15.26 -20.69
CA GLU A 114 -16.18 14.72 -21.37
C GLU A 114 -16.78 13.60 -20.50
#